data_AF-A0AAV5FA19-F1
#
_entry.id   AF-A0AAV5FA19-F1
#
_cell.length_a   1.000
_cell.length_b   1.000
_cell.length_c   1.000
_cell.angle_alpha   90.00
_cell.angle_beta   90.00
_cell.angle_gamma   90.00
#
_symmetry.space_group_name_H-M   'P 1'
#
loop_
_entity.id
_entity.type
_entity.pdbx_description
1 polymer ?
#
loop_
_entity_poly.entity_id
_entity_poly.type
_entity_poly.pdbx_seq_one_letter_code
_entity_poly.pdbx_strand_id
1 'polypeptide(L)'
;MVPKRIANKQTVCEALTGMSWLRDIHGVASPQVIAEFLKLWDLVSTASLQPDVPDVHFWHFSTSGQYSAQSAYEILFSGAIHFGSWERIWKTWAPGKCQFFLWLAMHKRCWTADRLARRNLPHPECCPLCDQ
;
A
#
# COMPACT_ATOMS: atom_id res chain seq x y z
N MET A 1 -16.59 14.08 -11.26
CA MET A 1 -15.15 13.81 -11.16
C MET A 1 -14.38 15.13 -11.20
N VAL A 2 -13.45 15.31 -10.28
CA VAL A 2 -12.75 16.59 -10.03
C VAL A 2 -11.52 16.73 -10.94
N PRO A 3 -11.36 17.84 -11.69
CA PRO A 3 -10.17 18.09 -12.49
C PRO A 3 -8.88 18.12 -11.65
N LYS A 4 -7.81 17.48 -12.13
CA LYS A 4 -6.49 17.42 -11.44
C LYS A 4 -5.94 18.81 -11.06
N ARG A 5 -6.19 19.82 -11.89
CA ARG A 5 -5.74 21.20 -11.63
C ARG A 5 -6.37 21.76 -10.35
N ILE A 6 -7.63 21.43 -10.08
CA ILE A 6 -8.35 21.87 -8.89
C ILE A 6 -7.87 21.07 -7.69
N ALA A 7 -7.85 19.74 -7.80
CA ALA A 7 -7.41 18.84 -6.73
C ALA A 7 -5.99 19.13 -6.21
N ASN A 8 -5.09 19.61 -7.05
CA ASN A 8 -3.71 19.90 -6.67
C ASN A 8 -3.49 21.32 -6.09
N LYS A 9 -4.49 22.20 -6.13
CA LYS A 9 -4.33 23.61 -5.75
C LYS A 9 -5.29 24.07 -4.67
N GLN A 10 -6.52 23.53 -4.69
CA GLN A 10 -7.55 23.93 -3.75
C GLN A 10 -7.28 23.32 -2.38
N THR A 11 -7.31 24.16 -1.36
CA THR A 11 -7.22 23.68 0.03
C THR A 11 -8.57 23.16 0.52
N VAL A 12 -8.57 22.33 1.57
CA VAL A 12 -9.81 21.89 2.23
C VAL A 12 -10.61 23.11 2.73
N CYS A 13 -9.94 24.13 3.25
CA CYS A 13 -10.59 25.36 3.70
C CYS A 13 -11.38 26.07 2.59
N GLU A 14 -10.75 26.27 1.43
CA GLU A 14 -11.40 26.86 0.25
C GLU A 14 -12.57 25.99 -0.25
N ALA A 15 -12.37 24.67 -0.29
CA ALA A 15 -13.35 23.69 -0.74
C ALA A 15 -14.62 23.70 0.13
N LEU A 16 -14.47 23.76 1.45
CA LEU A 16 -15.59 23.77 2.40
C LEU A 16 -16.31 25.12 2.49
N THR A 17 -15.60 26.22 2.22
CA THR A 17 -16.17 27.56 2.23
C THR A 17 -17.30 27.66 1.20
N GLY A 18 -18.53 27.84 1.66
CA GLY A 18 -19.72 27.93 0.81
C GLY A 18 -20.01 26.66 0.00
N MET A 19 -19.52 25.50 0.44
CA MET A 19 -19.61 24.21 -0.28
C MET A 19 -19.10 24.30 -1.73
N SER A 20 -18.03 25.06 -1.96
CA SER A 20 -17.49 25.33 -3.30
C SER A 20 -17.08 24.06 -4.04
N TRP A 21 -16.61 23.04 -3.31
CA TRP A 21 -16.20 21.73 -3.82
C TRP A 21 -17.27 21.01 -4.66
N LEU A 22 -18.56 21.30 -4.43
CA LEU A 22 -19.64 20.76 -5.25
C LEU A 22 -19.51 21.16 -6.73
N ARG A 23 -19.07 22.39 -6.96
CA ARG A 23 -18.95 22.96 -8.31
C ARG A 23 -17.83 22.30 -9.09
N ASP A 24 -16.87 21.72 -8.38
CA ASP A 24 -15.68 21.11 -8.96
C ASP A 24 -15.94 19.67 -9.45
N ILE A 25 -17.13 19.10 -9.17
CA ILE A 25 -17.51 17.75 -9.60
C ILE A 25 -18.14 17.79 -10.99
N HIS A 26 -17.41 17.32 -12.00
CA HIS A 26 -17.88 17.34 -13.39
C HIS A 26 -18.29 15.96 -13.93
N GLY A 27 -19.18 15.92 -14.92
CA GLY A 27 -19.52 14.71 -15.69
C GLY A 27 -20.67 13.89 -15.11
N VAL A 28 -21.07 12.84 -15.84
CA VAL A 28 -22.16 11.93 -15.45
C VAL A 28 -21.67 10.96 -14.38
N ALA A 29 -22.36 10.93 -13.23
CA ALA A 29 -22.08 10.00 -12.15
C ALA A 29 -22.91 8.72 -12.30
N SER A 30 -22.31 7.55 -12.07
CA SER A 30 -23.07 6.31 -11.91
C SER A 30 -23.87 6.34 -10.60
N PRO A 31 -24.92 5.50 -10.45
CA PRO A 31 -25.67 5.41 -9.20
C PRO A 31 -24.79 5.13 -7.97
N GLN A 32 -23.73 4.32 -8.13
CA GLN A 32 -22.76 4.04 -7.07
C GLN A 32 -21.99 5.29 -6.66
N VAL A 33 -21.50 6.06 -7.63
CA VAL A 33 -20.79 7.33 -7.37
C VAL A 33 -21.71 8.34 -6.70
N ILE A 34 -22.99 8.39 -7.07
CA ILE A 34 -23.98 9.25 -6.41
C ILE A 34 -24.16 8.84 -4.94
N ALA A 35 -24.26 7.54 -4.65
CA ALA A 35 -24.39 7.05 -3.28
C ALA A 35 -23.15 7.35 -2.42
N GLU A 36 -21.95 7.17 -2.98
CA GLU A 36 -20.70 7.55 -2.30
C GLU A 36 -20.60 9.06 -2.07
N PHE A 37 -21.00 9.85 -3.07
CA PHE A 37 -21.06 11.30 -2.96
C PHE A 37 -22.01 11.76 -1.85
N LEU A 38 -23.22 11.19 -1.76
CA LEU A 38 -24.19 11.56 -0.70
C LEU A 38 -23.66 11.23 0.70
N LYS A 39 -22.95 10.11 0.86
CA LYS A 39 -22.29 9.77 2.13
C LYS A 39 -21.21 10.78 2.49
N LEU A 40 -20.39 11.17 1.51
CA LEU A 40 -19.36 12.18 1.72
C LEU A 40 -19.98 13.54 2.04
N TRP A 41 -21.05 13.92 1.35
CA TRP A 41 -21.79 15.16 1.61
C TRP A 41 -22.28 15.21 3.06
N ASP A 42 -22.91 14.15 3.54
CA ASP A 42 -23.43 14.08 4.91
C ASP A 42 -22.30 14.28 5.94
N LEU A 43 -21.19 13.54 5.78
CA LEU A 43 -20.01 13.66 6.64
C LEU A 43 -19.41 15.08 6.61
N VAL A 44 -19.21 15.63 5.42
CA VAL A 44 -18.57 16.94 5.22
C VAL A 44 -19.46 18.09 5.67
N SER A 45 -20.79 17.97 5.51
CA SER A 45 -21.74 19.01 5.90
C SER A 45 -21.76 19.29 7.41
N THR A 46 -21.31 18.32 8.21
CA THR A 46 -21.19 18.45 9.67
C THR A 46 -19.79 18.92 10.11
N ALA A 47 -18.83 19.00 9.19
CA ALA A 47 -17.48 19.43 9.51
C ALA A 47 -17.42 20.96 9.69
N SER A 48 -16.92 21.42 10.84
CA SER A 48 -16.65 22.82 11.10
C SER A 48 -15.14 23.03 11.21
N LEU A 49 -14.60 23.90 10.36
CA LEU A 49 -13.21 24.34 10.49
C LEU A 49 -13.09 25.32 11.66
N GLN A 50 -12.00 25.21 12.41
CA GLN A 50 -11.69 26.13 13.49
C GLN A 50 -10.67 27.16 12.97
N PRO A 51 -11.06 28.45 12.86
CA PRO A 51 -10.12 29.50 12.47
C PRO A 51 -8.95 29.55 13.46
N ASP A 52 -7.75 29.79 12.93
CA ASP A 52 -6.51 29.98 13.70
C ASP A 52 -6.05 28.78 14.54
N VAL A 53 -6.70 27.62 14.39
CA VAL A 53 -6.25 26.35 14.98
C VAL A 53 -5.48 25.57 13.92
N PRO A 54 -4.21 25.21 14.15
CA PRO A 54 -3.44 24.43 13.19
C PRO A 54 -4.00 23.00 13.08
N ASP A 55 -3.98 22.46 11.86
CA ASP A 55 -4.37 21.08 11.60
C ASP A 55 -3.49 20.10 12.39
N VAL A 56 -4.11 19.05 12.91
CA VAL A 56 -3.41 17.96 13.60
C VAL A 56 -3.49 16.71 12.73
N HIS A 57 -2.34 16.17 12.37
CA HIS A 57 -2.28 14.88 11.71
C HIS A 57 -2.57 13.75 12.72
N PHE A 58 -3.69 13.04 12.51
CA PHE A 58 -4.07 11.88 13.32
C PHE A 58 -3.85 10.58 12.54
N TRP A 59 -2.94 9.76 13.01
CA TRP A 59 -2.65 8.45 12.44
C TRP A 59 -3.61 7.39 12.98
N HIS A 60 -4.67 7.08 12.22
CA HIS A 60 -5.72 6.14 12.62
C HIS A 60 -5.24 4.72 12.90
N PHE A 61 -4.03 4.36 12.46
CA PHE A 61 -3.46 3.03 12.65
C PHE A 61 -2.53 2.94 13.87
N SER A 62 -2.67 3.87 14.81
CA SER A 62 -2.04 3.81 16.13
C SER A 62 -3.04 4.22 17.19
N THR A 63 -3.02 3.54 18.35
CA THR A 63 -3.84 3.89 19.52
C THR A 63 -3.48 5.26 20.09
N SER A 64 -2.24 5.72 19.90
CA SER A 64 -1.81 7.07 20.31
C SER A 64 -2.18 8.16 19.30
N GLY A 65 -2.68 7.80 18.12
CA GLY A 65 -2.89 8.72 17.00
C GLY A 65 -1.60 9.27 16.39
N GLN A 66 -0.43 8.86 16.89
CA GLN A 66 0.86 9.33 16.39
C GLN A 66 1.38 8.43 15.28
N TYR A 67 1.94 9.07 14.26
CA TYR A 67 2.62 8.37 13.18
C TYR A 67 3.92 7.73 13.67
N SER A 68 4.21 6.52 13.19
CA SER A 68 5.54 5.93 13.26
C SER A 68 5.82 5.14 11.98
N ALA A 69 7.09 5.10 11.55
CA ALA A 69 7.48 4.26 10.41
C ALA A 69 7.13 2.78 10.62
N GLN A 70 7.16 2.31 11.88
CA GLN A 70 6.75 0.96 12.25
C GLN A 70 5.26 0.70 11.97
N SER A 71 4.36 1.53 12.51
CA SER A 71 2.91 1.35 12.30
C SER A 71 2.51 1.50 10.83
N ALA A 72 3.18 2.39 10.10
CA ALA A 72 3.02 2.50 8.65
C ALA A 72 3.44 1.22 7.92
N TYR A 73 4.57 0.63 8.29
CA TYR A 73 5.03 -0.64 7.73
C TYR A 73 4.04 -1.78 8.03
N GLU A 74 3.59 -1.90 9.28
CA GLU A 74 2.63 -2.94 9.68
C GLU A 74 1.34 -2.90 8.85
N ILE A 75 0.80 -1.70 8.60
CA ILE A 75 -0.40 -1.54 7.76
C ILE A 75 -0.12 -1.78 6.29
N LEU A 76 1.02 -1.31 5.78
CA LEU A 76 1.42 -1.55 4.38
C LEU A 76 1.48 -3.04 4.06
N PHE A 77 1.86 -3.86 5.04
CA PHE A 77 1.92 -5.32 4.94
C PHE A 77 0.75 -6.04 5.63
N SER A 78 -0.32 -5.31 5.97
CA SER A 78 -1.52 -5.94 6.53
C SER A 78 -2.13 -6.90 5.51
N GLY A 79 -2.32 -8.16 5.92
CA GLY A 79 -2.77 -9.24 5.04
C GLY A 79 -1.68 -9.88 4.18
N ALA A 80 -0.41 -9.47 4.33
CA ALA A 80 0.70 -10.17 3.68
C ALA A 80 0.84 -11.59 4.24
N ILE A 81 1.21 -12.54 3.38
CA ILE A 81 1.54 -13.90 3.82
C ILE A 81 2.90 -13.83 4.54
N HIS A 82 2.87 -13.92 5.87
CA HIS A 82 4.08 -13.95 6.67
C HIS A 82 4.78 -15.30 6.54
N PHE A 83 6.08 -15.27 6.21
CA PHE A 83 6.94 -16.42 6.37
C PHE A 83 7.40 -16.51 7.83
N GLY A 84 6.64 -17.25 8.65
CA GLY A 84 6.87 -17.34 10.10
C GLY A 84 8.23 -17.94 10.50
N SER A 85 8.92 -18.62 9.58
CA SER A 85 10.23 -19.25 9.83
C SER A 85 11.43 -18.39 9.43
N TRP A 86 11.26 -17.07 9.20
CA TRP A 86 12.37 -16.19 8.81
C TRP A 86 13.51 -16.23 9.85
N GLU A 87 13.18 -16.32 11.13
CA GLU A 87 14.17 -16.39 12.22
C GLU A 87 15.09 -17.59 12.07
N ARG A 88 14.56 -18.73 11.60
CA ARG A 88 15.36 -19.94 11.36
C ARG A 88 16.35 -19.79 10.21
N ILE A 89 16.18 -18.79 9.35
CA ILE A 89 17.13 -18.49 8.27
C ILE A 89 18.15 -17.49 8.80
N TRP A 90 17.68 -16.38 9.35
CA TRP A 90 18.50 -15.22 9.67
C TRP A 90 19.23 -15.32 11.02
N LYS A 91 18.75 -16.13 11.99
CA LYS A 91 19.44 -16.36 13.27
C LYS A 91 20.41 -17.56 13.25
N THR A 92 20.64 -18.16 12.09
CA THR A 92 21.61 -19.26 11.97
C THR A 92 23.04 -18.74 11.98
N TRP A 93 23.98 -19.58 12.42
CA TRP A 93 25.42 -19.33 12.33
C TRP A 93 25.98 -19.44 10.89
N ALA A 94 25.13 -19.75 9.92
CA ALA A 94 25.54 -19.93 8.53
C ALA A 94 26.00 -18.59 7.93
N PRO A 95 26.98 -18.60 7.00
CA PRO A 95 27.39 -17.39 6.29
C PRO A 95 26.21 -16.73 5.57
N GLY A 96 26.25 -15.40 5.42
CA GLY A 96 25.17 -14.63 4.79
C GLY A 96 24.76 -15.16 3.41
N LYS A 97 25.72 -15.63 2.59
CA LYS A 97 25.43 -16.26 1.29
C LYS A 97 24.47 -17.46 1.41
N CYS A 98 24.64 -18.29 2.43
CA CYS A 98 23.78 -19.44 2.71
C CYS A 98 22.40 -18.99 3.21
N GLN A 99 22.34 -17.97 4.08
CA GLN A 99 21.07 -17.40 4.56
C GLN A 99 20.26 -16.81 3.40
N PHE A 100 20.89 -16.05 2.50
CA PHE A 100 20.25 -15.52 1.29
C PHE A 100 19.77 -16.63 0.36
N PHE A 101 20.57 -17.69 0.15
CA PHE A 101 20.14 -18.84 -0.64
C PHE A 101 18.90 -19.51 -0.03
N LEU A 102 18.90 -19.79 1.27
CA LEU A 102 17.76 -20.38 1.99
C LEU A 102 16.51 -19.49 1.90
N TRP A 103 16.68 -18.18 2.03
CA TRP A 103 15.60 -17.20 1.86
C TRP A 103 14.99 -17.29 0.46
N LEU A 104 15.81 -17.28 -0.58
CA LEU A 104 15.34 -17.43 -1.96
C LEU A 104 14.68 -18.80 -2.17
N ALA A 105 15.25 -19.88 -1.63
CA ALA A 105 14.72 -21.23 -1.78
C ALA A 105 13.32 -21.36 -1.16
N MET A 106 13.12 -20.86 0.05
CA MET A 106 11.82 -20.89 0.73
C MET A 106 10.73 -20.11 -0.01
N HIS A 107 11.11 -19.00 -0.66
CA HIS A 107 10.19 -18.24 -1.51
C HIS A 107 10.06 -18.80 -2.94
N LYS A 108 10.64 -19.97 -3.25
CA LYS A 108 10.71 -20.56 -4.60
C LYS A 108 11.34 -19.61 -5.63
N ARG A 109 12.27 -18.75 -5.19
CA ARG A 109 12.94 -17.68 -5.93
C ARG A 109 14.35 -17.99 -6.44
N CYS A 110 14.89 -19.17 -6.14
CA CYS A 110 16.13 -19.63 -6.75
C CYS A 110 15.97 -19.82 -8.26
N TRP A 111 17.02 -19.52 -9.03
CA TRP A 111 17.08 -19.73 -10.47
C TRP A 111 17.29 -21.20 -10.82
N THR A 112 16.27 -22.02 -10.55
CA THR A 112 16.21 -23.40 -11.03
C THR A 112 15.82 -23.46 -12.51
N ALA A 113 16.12 -24.57 -13.18
CA ALA A 113 15.72 -24.81 -14.57
C ALA A 113 14.21 -24.54 -14.77
N ASP A 114 13.36 -25.05 -13.88
CA ASP A 114 11.90 -24.82 -13.93
C ASP A 114 11.50 -23.34 -13.84
N ARG A 115 12.23 -22.52 -13.09
CA ARG A 115 11.93 -21.09 -12.93
C ARG A 115 12.41 -20.29 -14.15
N LEU A 116 13.54 -20.69 -14.74
CA LEU A 116 14.04 -20.11 -15.99
C LEU A 116 13.11 -20.47 -17.16
N ALA A 117 12.67 -21.73 -17.27
CA ALA A 117 11.72 -22.21 -18.26
C ALA A 117 10.41 -21.40 -18.23
N ARG A 118 9.79 -21.24 -17.04
CA ARG A 118 8.58 -20.43 -16.87
C ARG A 118 8.72 -18.95 -17.26
N ARG A 119 9.95 -18.44 -17.39
CA ARG A 119 10.26 -17.06 -17.76
C ARG A 119 10.81 -16.94 -19.18
N ASN A 120 10.82 -18.03 -19.96
CA ASN A 120 11.41 -18.08 -21.31
C ASN A 120 12.88 -17.63 -21.34
N LEU A 121 13.65 -17.96 -20.29
CA LEU A 121 15.10 -17.71 -20.25
C LEU A 121 15.87 -18.95 -20.68
N PRO A 122 17.12 -18.81 -21.19
CA PRO A 122 17.97 -19.96 -21.50
C PRO A 122 18.14 -20.88 -20.28
N HIS A 123 17.91 -22.18 -20.46
CA HIS A 123 17.97 -23.17 -19.39
C HIS A 123 18.30 -24.56 -19.97
N PRO A 124 18.93 -25.43 -19.17
CA PRO A 124 19.11 -26.83 -19.55
C PRO A 124 17.78 -27.59 -19.48
N GLU A 125 17.59 -28.59 -20.35
CA GLU A 125 16.36 -29.42 -20.38
C GLU A 125 16.21 -30.28 -19.12
N CYS A 126 17.32 -30.71 -18.54
CA CYS A 126 17.39 -31.48 -17.30
C CYS A 126 18.29 -30.79 -16.26
N CYS A 127 18.04 -31.06 -14.97
CA CYS A 127 18.89 -30.56 -13.90
C CYS A 127 20.28 -31.23 -13.97
N PRO A 128 21.38 -30.47 -14.12
CA PRO A 128 22.73 -31.04 -14.26
C PRO A 128 23.25 -31.73 -12.99
N LEU A 129 22.54 -31.61 -11.86
CA LEU A 129 22.87 -32.25 -10.59
C LEU A 129 22.01 -33.50 -10.32
N CYS A 130 20.99 -33.79 -11.14
CA CYS A 130 20.12 -34.94 -10.91
C CYS A 130 20.73 -36.27 -11.40
N ASP A 131 21.75 -36.21 -12.24
CA ASP A 131 22.46 -37.36 -12.81
C ASP A 131 23.90 -37.51 -12.25
N GLN A 132 24.18 -36.92 -11.08
CA GLN A 132 25.46 -37.01 -10.37
C GLN A 132 25.42 -37.97 -9.19
#